data_AF-A0AAV7KIK9-F1
#
_entry.id   AF-A0AAV7KIK9-F1
#
_cell.length_a   1.000
_cell.length_b   1.000
_cell.length_c   1.000
_cell.angle_alpha   90.00
_cell.angle_beta   90.00
_cell.angle_gamma   90.00
#
_symmetry.space_group_name_H-M   'P 1'
#
loop_
_entity.id
_entity.type
_entity.pdbx_description
1 polymer ?
#
loop_
_entity_poly.entity_id
_entity_poly.type
_entity_poly.pdbx_seq_one_letter_code
_entity_poly.pdbx_strand_id
1 'polypeptide(L)'
;MMLTMAAIKLISDSLSSKNDQSLIIPSHLEPLTNAPLFEEGFVSFNLDSVADLYTTSPHVLQFSYTEKGVAYGQQETSSKTIKCEVPLAVQPVTFVLNLTNEPVYRSGVNYAAVVQVSHQSGLKFQLLIPGTRTYDPAGISGDPHCSERVGNACSSAILKVVYVSLVAALKGASIEGINQIFSAFLPINETYHGRIVIMQYMQHQLNSALFQIKEPQDYPDFIKELDLQLTGGREHTKSYLNSATKNSLLQPPRQYYKKVQDKDKDINELLSAADYQRLLQLV
;
A
#
# COMPACT_ATOMS: atom_id res chain seq x y z
N MET A 1 13.26 -48.66 -39.33
CA MET A 1 13.14 -47.85 -40.56
C MET A 1 11.73 -47.25 -40.55
N MET A 2 11.61 -45.98 -40.94
CA MET A 2 10.46 -45.08 -40.78
C MET A 2 9.04 -45.61 -41.08
N LEU A 3 8.06 -44.87 -40.52
CA LEU A 3 6.62 -44.74 -40.79
C LEU A 3 5.73 -45.59 -39.86
N THR A 4 4.73 -45.05 -39.16
CA THR A 4 3.68 -44.11 -39.60
C THR A 4 3.07 -43.24 -38.48
N MET A 5 2.55 -42.08 -38.91
CA MET A 5 1.64 -41.15 -38.22
C MET A 5 0.40 -41.84 -37.62
N ALA A 6 -0.01 -41.41 -36.41
CA ALA A 6 -1.39 -41.03 -36.04
C ALA A 6 -1.61 -41.15 -34.52
N ALA A 7 -1.67 -40.02 -33.81
CA ALA A 7 -2.47 -39.86 -32.58
C ALA A 7 -2.52 -38.38 -32.13
N ILE A 8 -3.06 -37.51 -32.99
CA ILE A 8 -3.74 -36.28 -32.55
C ILE A 8 -5.21 -36.67 -32.42
N LYS A 9 -5.61 -37.22 -31.27
CA LYS A 9 -7.00 -37.27 -30.75
C LYS A 9 -6.99 -38.00 -29.41
N LEU A 10 -7.00 -37.25 -28.30
CA LEU A 10 -7.57 -37.58 -26.97
C LEU A 10 -7.03 -36.61 -25.92
N ILE A 11 -7.25 -35.31 -26.14
CA ILE A 11 -7.34 -34.31 -25.07
C ILE A 11 -8.57 -33.47 -25.43
N SER A 12 -9.76 -34.02 -25.22
CA SER A 12 -11.00 -33.22 -25.28
C SER A 12 -12.00 -33.51 -24.18
N ASP A 13 -11.88 -34.62 -23.43
CA ASP A 13 -12.98 -35.08 -22.57
C ASP A 13 -12.63 -35.18 -21.07
N SER A 14 -11.61 -34.46 -20.57
CA SER A 14 -11.28 -34.47 -19.13
C SER A 14 -11.08 -33.10 -18.47
N LEU A 15 -11.48 -32.00 -19.10
CA LEU A 15 -11.47 -30.66 -18.47
C LEU A 15 -12.86 -29.98 -18.42
N SER A 16 -13.91 -30.69 -18.78
CA SER A 16 -15.31 -30.23 -18.67
C SER A 16 -15.97 -30.81 -17.41
N SER A 17 -15.63 -30.25 -16.25
CA SER A 17 -16.51 -30.11 -15.05
C SER A 17 -15.67 -29.91 -13.79
N LYS A 18 -14.93 -28.81 -13.71
CA LYS A 18 -14.66 -28.21 -12.40
C LYS A 18 -15.39 -26.89 -12.39
N ASN A 19 -16.46 -26.89 -11.61
CA ASN A 19 -17.31 -25.75 -11.27
C ASN A 19 -16.54 -24.44 -11.39
N ASP A 20 -16.91 -23.68 -12.42
CA ASP A 20 -16.65 -22.27 -12.53
C ASP A 20 -17.52 -21.58 -11.45
N GLN A 21 -17.13 -21.76 -10.19
CA GLN A 21 -17.55 -20.87 -9.12
C GLN A 21 -16.76 -19.60 -9.33
N SER A 22 -17.25 -18.75 -10.25
CA SER A 22 -16.97 -17.33 -10.21
C SER A 22 -17.13 -16.90 -8.74
N LEU A 23 -16.01 -16.57 -8.09
CA LEU A 23 -16.01 -16.07 -6.73
C LEU A 23 -16.93 -14.84 -6.75
N ILE A 24 -18.11 -14.96 -6.17
CA ILE A 24 -18.99 -13.81 -5.94
C ILE A 24 -18.26 -13.00 -4.88
N ILE A 25 -17.41 -12.08 -5.32
CA ILE A 25 -16.93 -10.98 -4.49
C ILE A 25 -18.22 -10.22 -4.15
N PRO A 26 -18.63 -10.17 -2.87
CA PRO A 26 -19.83 -9.45 -2.51
C PRO A 26 -19.70 -8.00 -3.00
N SER A 27 -20.76 -7.44 -3.59
CA SER A 27 -20.76 -6.07 -4.14
C SER A 27 -20.43 -4.98 -3.10
N HIS A 28 -20.36 -5.31 -1.81
CA HIS A 28 -19.91 -4.44 -0.72
C HIS A 28 -18.38 -4.35 -0.53
N LEU A 29 -17.62 -5.16 -1.27
CA LEU A 29 -16.15 -5.03 -1.36
C LEU A 29 -15.74 -4.26 -2.62
N GLU A 30 -16.71 -3.70 -3.38
CA GLU A 30 -16.34 -2.68 -4.35
C GLU A 30 -15.55 -1.60 -3.60
N PRO A 31 -14.30 -1.35 -4.03
CA PRO A 31 -13.47 -0.39 -3.35
C PRO A 31 -14.23 0.93 -3.31
N LEU A 32 -14.17 1.63 -2.17
CA LEU A 32 -14.78 2.94 -1.96
C LEU A 32 -14.17 3.93 -2.97
N THR A 33 -14.65 3.92 -4.21
CA THR A 33 -13.88 4.24 -5.44
C THR A 33 -13.99 5.68 -5.90
N ASN A 34 -14.82 6.50 -5.26
CA ASN A 34 -15.23 7.77 -5.88
C ASN A 34 -14.43 9.02 -5.46
N ALA A 35 -13.36 8.89 -4.68
CA ALA A 35 -12.48 10.01 -4.40
C ALA A 35 -11.23 9.94 -5.30
N PRO A 36 -10.92 10.96 -6.12
CA PRO A 36 -9.64 11.02 -6.82
C PRO A 36 -8.51 10.94 -5.79
N LEU A 37 -7.71 9.87 -5.89
CA LEU A 37 -6.71 9.46 -4.90
C LEU A 37 -5.39 10.25 -4.98
N PHE A 38 -5.19 10.95 -6.08
CA PHE A 38 -3.96 11.67 -6.37
C PHE A 38 -4.30 13.16 -6.54
N GLU A 39 -3.57 14.03 -5.84
CA GLU A 39 -3.50 15.43 -6.24
C GLU A 39 -3.10 15.49 -7.72
N GLU A 40 -3.77 16.34 -8.51
CA GLU A 40 -3.46 16.58 -9.92
C GLU A 40 -1.97 16.94 -10.07
N GLY A 41 -1.13 15.95 -10.38
CA GLY A 41 0.34 16.12 -10.39
C GLY A 41 1.14 14.83 -10.31
N PHE A 42 0.64 13.79 -9.63
CA PHE A 42 1.33 12.50 -9.49
C PHE A 42 1.00 11.50 -10.61
N VAL A 43 0.99 11.97 -11.86
CA VAL A 43 0.55 11.17 -13.02
C VAL A 43 1.75 10.62 -13.81
N SER A 44 2.95 11.17 -13.60
CA SER A 44 4.14 10.83 -14.39
C SER A 44 5.40 10.86 -13.55
N PHE A 45 6.16 9.76 -13.53
CA PHE A 45 7.45 9.69 -12.85
C PHE A 45 8.61 10.41 -13.58
N ASN A 46 8.32 11.13 -14.67
CA ASN A 46 9.32 11.78 -15.51
C ASN A 46 9.60 13.24 -15.12
N LEU A 47 9.04 13.74 -14.03
CA LEU A 47 9.23 15.11 -13.59
C LEU A 47 10.60 15.27 -12.89
N ASP A 48 11.38 16.27 -13.32
CA ASP A 48 12.67 16.59 -12.70
C ASP A 48 12.53 17.33 -11.37
N SER A 49 11.36 17.88 -11.07
CA SER A 49 11.03 18.46 -9.78
C SER A 49 9.52 18.44 -9.51
N VAL A 50 9.18 18.45 -8.22
CA VAL A 50 7.84 18.73 -7.70
C VAL A 50 8.01 19.75 -6.58
N ALA A 51 7.29 20.87 -6.67
CA ALA A 51 7.36 21.95 -5.69
C ALA A 51 7.14 21.41 -4.28
N ASP A 52 7.98 21.86 -3.34
CA ASP A 52 7.93 21.48 -1.92
C ASP A 52 8.05 19.97 -1.64
N LEU A 53 8.58 19.19 -2.59
CA LEU A 53 8.79 17.75 -2.44
C LEU A 53 10.18 17.30 -2.87
N TYR A 54 10.59 17.55 -4.11
CA TYR A 54 11.95 17.24 -4.56
C TYR A 54 12.41 18.05 -5.76
N THR A 55 13.73 18.13 -5.92
CA THR A 55 14.42 18.57 -7.14
C THR A 55 15.47 17.54 -7.52
N THR A 56 15.72 17.38 -8.81
CA THR A 56 16.78 16.50 -9.32
C THR A 56 17.84 17.29 -10.09
N SER A 57 19.07 16.84 -9.95
CA SER A 57 20.24 17.23 -10.71
C SER A 57 20.92 15.96 -11.25
N PRO A 58 21.90 16.04 -12.16
CA PRO A 58 22.50 14.84 -12.76
C PRO A 58 23.05 13.79 -11.80
N HIS A 59 23.41 14.18 -10.57
CA HIS A 59 24.06 13.30 -9.59
C HIS A 59 23.39 13.28 -8.22
N VAL A 60 22.36 14.10 -7.99
CA VAL A 60 21.72 14.23 -6.69
C VAL A 60 20.23 14.50 -6.86
N LEU A 61 19.41 13.77 -6.11
CA LEU A 61 18.03 14.13 -5.81
C LEU A 61 17.98 14.78 -4.43
N GLN A 62 17.44 15.99 -4.35
CA GLN A 62 17.19 16.69 -3.09
C GLN A 62 15.73 16.49 -2.71
N PHE A 63 15.48 15.72 -1.66
CA PHE A 63 14.16 15.54 -1.07
C PHE A 63 13.97 16.59 0.03
N SER A 64 12.83 17.26 0.03
CA SER A 64 12.44 18.21 1.07
C SER A 64 10.94 18.05 1.32
N TYR A 65 10.55 17.76 2.55
CA TYR A 65 9.13 17.62 2.90
C TYR A 65 8.83 18.41 4.16
N THR A 66 7.73 19.15 4.15
CA THR A 66 7.24 19.90 5.31
C THR A 66 5.87 19.37 5.71
N GLU A 67 5.77 18.88 6.94
CA GLU A 67 4.48 18.56 7.56
C GLU A 67 4.01 19.75 8.39
N LYS A 68 2.72 20.09 8.28
CA LYS A 68 2.08 21.10 9.11
C LYS A 68 0.77 20.56 9.64
N GLY A 69 0.66 20.45 10.96
CA GLY A 69 -0.53 19.91 11.60
C GLY A 69 -0.40 19.87 13.11
N VAL A 70 -1.33 19.20 13.77
CA VAL A 70 -1.25 18.95 15.22
C VAL A 70 -0.46 17.66 15.44
N ALA A 71 0.71 17.77 16.05
CA ALA A 71 1.53 16.61 16.38
C ALA A 71 0.92 15.77 17.51
N TYR A 72 1.35 14.52 17.64
CA TYR A 72 0.91 13.62 18.69
C TYR A 72 1.10 14.22 20.09
N GLY A 73 0.02 14.19 20.88
CA GLY A 73 0.01 14.71 22.25
C GLY A 73 0.10 16.24 22.34
N GLN A 74 0.04 16.96 21.21
CA GLN A 74 0.01 18.42 21.18
C GLN A 74 -1.41 18.94 20.95
N GLN A 75 -1.65 20.18 21.35
CA GLN A 75 -2.91 20.89 21.08
C GLN A 75 -2.75 21.97 20.01
N GLU A 76 -1.53 22.46 19.83
CA GLU A 76 -1.21 23.52 18.88
C GLU A 76 -0.71 22.95 17.56
N THR A 77 -0.94 23.69 16.47
CA THR A 77 -0.38 23.36 15.17
C THR A 77 1.11 23.67 15.17
N SER A 78 1.91 22.69 14.78
CA SER A 78 3.35 22.82 14.56
C SER A 78 3.71 22.48 13.11
N SER A 79 4.96 22.77 12.75
CA SER A 79 5.50 22.47 11.42
C SER A 79 6.87 21.84 11.58
N LYS A 80 7.17 20.83 10.76
CA LYS A 80 8.49 20.20 10.72
C LYS A 80 8.90 19.98 9.28
N THR A 81 10.10 20.44 8.95
CA THR A 81 10.71 20.24 7.64
C THR A 81 11.86 19.26 7.77
N ILE A 82 11.92 18.29 6.88
CA ILE A 82 13.05 17.39 6.70
C ILE A 82 13.64 17.57 5.31
N LYS A 83 14.95 17.36 5.20
CA LYS A 83 15.70 17.42 3.94
C LYS A 83 16.66 16.25 3.88
N CYS A 84 16.81 15.65 2.72
CA CYS A 84 17.92 14.73 2.45
C CYS A 84 18.39 14.82 1.01
N GLU A 85 19.67 14.56 0.81
CA GLU A 85 20.28 14.46 -0.51
C GLU A 85 20.60 13.01 -0.80
N VAL A 86 20.11 12.50 -1.93
CA VAL A 86 20.28 11.14 -2.38
C VAL A 86 21.20 11.12 -3.60
N PRO A 87 22.38 10.50 -3.52
CA PRO A 87 23.25 10.33 -4.67
C PRO A 87 22.57 9.51 -5.76
N LEU A 88 22.70 9.97 -7.01
CA LEU A 88 22.19 9.33 -8.20
C LEU A 88 23.37 8.75 -9.00
N ALA A 89 23.30 7.46 -9.31
CA ALA A 89 24.26 6.84 -10.21
C ALA A 89 23.81 7.03 -11.66
N VAL A 90 24.76 7.21 -12.57
CA VAL A 90 24.51 7.26 -14.03
C VAL A 90 24.26 5.86 -14.62
N GLN A 91 23.94 4.87 -13.78
CA GLN A 91 23.69 3.52 -14.27
C GLN A 91 22.32 3.44 -14.94
N PRO A 92 22.20 2.68 -16.05
CA PRO A 92 20.93 2.51 -16.71
C PRO A 92 19.96 1.78 -15.79
N VAL A 93 18.76 2.34 -15.64
CA VAL A 93 17.68 1.70 -14.90
C VAL A 93 17.16 0.50 -15.68
N THR A 94 17.04 -0.64 -15.00
CA THR A 94 16.69 -1.94 -15.61
C THR A 94 15.20 -2.27 -15.50
N PHE A 95 14.37 -1.31 -15.10
CA PHE A 95 12.93 -1.48 -14.94
C PHE A 95 12.16 -0.24 -15.43
N VAL A 96 10.87 -0.44 -15.69
CA VAL A 96 9.90 0.62 -15.94
C VAL A 96 8.79 0.56 -14.89
N LEU A 97 8.21 1.71 -14.59
CA LEU A 97 7.11 1.86 -13.64
C LEU A 97 5.84 2.28 -14.37
N ASN A 98 4.72 1.63 -14.04
CA ASN A 98 3.41 2.06 -14.48
C ASN A 98 2.46 2.15 -13.28
N LEU A 99 1.93 3.34 -13.02
CA LEU A 99 0.98 3.58 -11.95
C LEU A 99 -0.44 3.40 -12.49
N THR A 100 -1.22 2.54 -11.85
CA THR A 100 -2.65 2.37 -12.11
C THR A 100 -3.44 2.78 -10.88
N ASN A 101 -4.36 3.73 -11.05
CA ASN A 101 -5.29 4.21 -10.00
C ASN A 101 -6.49 3.27 -9.84
N GLU A 102 -6.27 1.98 -10.07
CA GLU A 102 -7.26 0.92 -9.87
C GLU A 102 -7.09 0.39 -8.45
N PRO A 103 -8.11 0.50 -7.60
CA PRO A 103 -8.01 -0.03 -6.25
C PRO A 103 -7.92 -1.55 -6.28
N VAL A 104 -7.11 -2.09 -5.38
CA VAL A 104 -6.87 -3.54 -5.28
C VAL A 104 -7.13 -3.99 -3.86
N TYR A 105 -7.92 -5.05 -3.73
CA TYR A 105 -8.11 -5.74 -2.46
C TYR A 105 -7.17 -6.94 -2.39
N ARG A 106 -6.23 -6.92 -1.44
CA ARG A 106 -5.33 -8.06 -1.20
C ARG A 106 -5.27 -8.36 0.29
N SER A 107 -5.47 -9.63 0.63
CA SER A 107 -5.29 -10.14 1.98
C SER A 107 -6.07 -9.34 3.04
N GLY A 108 -7.27 -8.86 2.71
CA GLY A 108 -8.08 -8.08 3.65
C GLY A 108 -7.86 -6.57 3.60
N VAL A 109 -6.88 -6.09 2.84
CA VAL A 109 -6.49 -4.68 2.76
C VAL A 109 -6.93 -4.09 1.42
N ASN A 110 -7.63 -2.95 1.48
CA ASN A 110 -8.05 -2.16 0.33
C ASN A 110 -7.00 -1.10 -0.02
N TYR A 111 -6.13 -1.43 -0.97
CA TYR A 111 -5.15 -0.50 -1.54
C TYR A 111 -5.80 0.39 -2.58
N ALA A 112 -5.31 1.62 -2.68
CA ALA A 112 -5.87 2.64 -3.54
C ALA A 112 -5.32 2.59 -4.96
N ALA A 113 -4.08 2.16 -5.11
CA ALA A 113 -3.41 2.10 -6.40
C ALA A 113 -2.35 1.00 -6.41
N VAL A 114 -1.88 0.70 -7.61
CA VAL A 114 -0.79 -0.25 -7.83
C VAL A 114 0.26 0.39 -8.71
N VAL A 115 1.53 0.26 -8.33
CA VAL A 115 2.65 0.53 -9.24
C VAL A 115 3.15 -0.81 -9.76
N GLN A 116 2.97 -1.05 -11.05
CA GLN A 116 3.55 -2.18 -11.75
C GLN A 116 5.03 -1.90 -12.04
N VAL A 117 5.91 -2.74 -11.54
CA VAL A 117 7.35 -2.72 -11.84
C VAL A 117 7.62 -3.79 -12.88
N SER A 118 8.08 -3.41 -14.07
CA SER A 118 8.46 -4.37 -15.13
C SER A 118 9.96 -4.28 -15.39
N HIS A 119 10.69 -5.36 -15.08
CA HIS A 119 12.13 -5.47 -15.31
C HIS A 119 12.45 -5.88 -16.74
N GLN A 120 13.62 -5.50 -17.24
CA GLN A 120 14.14 -5.92 -18.54
C GLN A 120 14.29 -7.44 -18.67
N SER A 121 14.42 -8.16 -17.54
CA SER A 121 14.40 -9.62 -17.48
C SER A 121 13.04 -10.24 -17.82
N GLY A 122 11.97 -9.43 -17.92
CA GLY A 122 10.60 -9.87 -18.12
C GLY A 122 9.83 -10.13 -16.84
N LEU A 123 10.48 -10.09 -15.66
CA LEU A 123 9.82 -10.21 -14.37
C LEU A 123 8.98 -8.97 -14.07
N LYS A 124 7.81 -9.18 -13.46
CA LYS A 124 6.86 -8.14 -13.09
C LYS A 124 6.46 -8.27 -11.64
N PHE A 125 6.42 -7.15 -10.93
CA PHE A 125 6.05 -7.08 -9.52
C PHE A 125 5.03 -5.96 -9.30
N GLN A 126 4.25 -6.08 -8.22
CA GLN A 126 3.26 -5.08 -7.84
C GLN A 126 3.66 -4.41 -6.53
N LEU A 127 3.66 -3.08 -6.51
CA LEU A 127 3.71 -2.30 -5.29
C LEU A 127 2.30 -1.84 -4.96
N LEU A 128 1.78 -2.25 -3.81
CA LEU A 128 0.45 -1.92 -3.35
C LEU A 128 0.50 -0.61 -2.56
N ILE A 129 -0.19 0.43 -3.06
CA ILE A 129 -0.12 1.78 -2.51
C ILE A 129 -1.33 2.05 -1.59
N PRO A 130 -1.13 2.31 -0.29
CA PRO A 130 -2.19 2.72 0.61
C PRO A 130 -2.77 4.08 0.18
N GLY A 131 -4.09 4.23 0.33
CA GLY A 131 -4.79 5.51 0.15
C GLY A 131 -5.66 5.85 1.34
N THR A 132 -6.50 6.86 1.17
CA THR A 132 -7.50 7.20 2.19
C THR A 132 -8.46 6.01 2.36
N ARG A 133 -8.81 5.72 3.61
CA ARG A 133 -9.63 4.57 4.02
C ARG A 133 -8.96 3.21 3.83
N THR A 134 -7.70 3.11 3.46
CA THR A 134 -7.01 1.81 3.52
C THR A 134 -7.07 1.26 4.95
N TYR A 135 -7.41 -0.02 5.08
CA TYR A 135 -7.30 -0.76 6.33
C TYR A 135 -5.82 -1.03 6.63
N ASP A 136 -5.33 -0.52 7.74
CA ASP A 136 -3.98 -0.74 8.27
C ASP A 136 -4.07 -1.70 9.47
N PRO A 137 -3.78 -3.00 9.28
CA PRO A 137 -3.83 -3.97 10.37
C PRO A 137 -2.80 -3.71 11.48
N ALA A 138 -1.78 -2.89 11.25
CA ALA A 138 -0.78 -2.52 12.25
C ALA A 138 -1.12 -1.21 12.98
N GLY A 139 -2.28 -0.60 12.65
CA GLY A 139 -2.82 0.57 13.34
C GLY A 139 -3.08 0.32 14.83
N ILE A 140 -3.50 1.36 15.54
CA ILE A 140 -3.81 1.29 16.98
C ILE A 140 -5.29 1.60 17.20
N SER A 141 -6.04 0.64 17.73
CA SER A 141 -7.46 0.80 18.01
C SER A 141 -7.72 2.02 18.89
N GLY A 142 -8.65 2.87 18.44
CA GLY A 142 -9.04 4.09 19.16
C GLY A 142 -8.13 5.28 18.94
N ASP A 143 -6.94 5.11 18.35
CA ASP A 143 -6.03 6.23 18.11
C ASP A 143 -6.66 7.26 17.13
N PRO A 144 -6.56 8.57 17.38
CA PRO A 144 -7.15 9.57 16.50
C PRO A 144 -6.43 9.69 15.15
N HIS A 145 -5.14 9.37 15.05
CA HIS A 145 -4.29 9.58 13.87
C HIS A 145 -3.82 8.26 13.22
N CYS A 146 -3.37 7.27 14.02
CA CYS A 146 -2.84 5.98 13.56
C CYS A 146 -3.80 4.80 13.73
N SER A 147 -5.12 5.03 13.79
CA SER A 147 -6.13 3.95 13.83
C SER A 147 -6.07 3.00 12.63
N GLU A 148 -6.81 1.90 12.68
CA GLU A 148 -6.96 0.92 11.60
C GLU A 148 -7.38 1.53 10.25
N ARG A 149 -7.98 2.72 10.23
CA ARG A 149 -8.30 3.46 9.01
C ARG A 149 -7.21 4.50 8.71
N VAL A 150 -6.60 4.43 7.53
CA VAL A 150 -5.71 5.48 7.01
C VAL A 150 -6.51 6.73 6.66
N GLY A 151 -6.13 7.88 7.22
CA GLY A 151 -6.72 9.18 6.92
C GLY A 151 -6.04 9.90 5.75
N ASN A 152 -6.67 10.96 5.24
CA ASN A 152 -6.20 11.70 4.06
C ASN A 152 -4.76 12.24 4.22
N ALA A 153 -4.46 12.88 5.36
CA ALA A 153 -3.13 13.41 5.63
C ALA A 153 -2.06 12.30 5.63
N CYS A 154 -2.34 11.16 6.28
CA CYS A 154 -1.43 10.02 6.30
C CYS A 154 -1.24 9.42 4.91
N SER A 155 -2.31 9.24 4.12
CA SER A 155 -2.19 8.70 2.77
C SER A 155 -1.40 9.62 1.84
N SER A 156 -1.62 10.94 1.92
CA SER A 156 -0.86 11.92 1.13
C SER A 156 0.63 11.87 1.47
N ALA A 157 0.97 11.80 2.77
CA ALA A 157 2.35 11.72 3.21
C ALA A 157 3.03 10.41 2.77
N ILE A 158 2.35 9.26 2.94
CA ILE A 158 2.85 7.94 2.46
C ILE A 158 3.10 7.99 0.96
N LEU A 159 2.12 8.48 0.18
CA LEU A 159 2.21 8.57 -1.27
C LEU A 159 3.40 9.45 -1.71
N LYS A 160 3.57 10.62 -1.10
CA LYS A 160 4.66 11.56 -1.42
C LYS A 160 6.03 10.92 -1.21
N VAL A 161 6.23 10.21 -0.10
CA VAL A 161 7.50 9.51 0.19
C VAL A 161 7.74 8.38 -0.82
N VAL A 162 6.73 7.53 -1.06
CA VAL A 162 6.83 6.43 -2.03
C VAL A 162 7.12 6.96 -3.42
N TYR A 163 6.42 8.01 -3.84
CA TYR A 163 6.61 8.64 -5.13
C TYR A 163 8.04 9.17 -5.31
N VAL A 164 8.57 9.92 -4.34
CA VAL A 164 9.95 10.41 -4.40
C VAL A 164 10.95 9.26 -4.45
N SER A 165 10.72 8.18 -3.70
CA SER A 165 11.56 6.98 -3.76
C SER A 165 11.53 6.30 -5.13
N LEU A 166 10.37 6.21 -5.77
CA LEU A 166 10.24 5.67 -7.13
C LEU A 166 10.97 6.54 -8.16
N VAL A 167 10.84 7.86 -8.06
CA VAL A 167 11.57 8.81 -8.92
C VAL A 167 13.08 8.70 -8.68
N ALA A 168 13.52 8.65 -7.42
CA ALA A 168 14.93 8.46 -7.08
C ALA A 168 15.49 7.19 -7.71
N ALA A 169 14.78 6.06 -7.60
CA ALA A 169 15.19 4.79 -8.18
C ALA A 169 15.24 4.84 -9.71
N LEU A 170 14.26 5.46 -10.37
CA LEU A 170 14.26 5.69 -11.82
C LEU A 170 15.38 6.62 -12.29
N LYS A 171 15.95 7.43 -11.40
CA LYS A 171 17.09 8.30 -11.66
C LYS A 171 18.42 7.67 -11.20
N GLY A 172 18.42 6.39 -10.82
CA GLY A 172 19.63 5.64 -10.50
C GLY A 172 20.07 5.70 -9.03
N ALA A 173 19.18 6.07 -8.09
CA ALA A 173 19.47 5.94 -6.67
C ALA A 173 19.65 4.46 -6.28
N SER A 174 20.60 4.19 -5.36
CA SER A 174 20.79 2.86 -4.79
C SER A 174 19.73 2.55 -3.72
N ILE A 175 19.71 1.29 -3.26
CA ILE A 175 18.87 0.87 -2.13
C ILE A 175 19.17 1.69 -0.87
N GLU A 176 20.43 2.04 -0.62
CA GLU A 176 20.83 2.92 0.49
C GLU A 176 20.23 4.32 0.33
N GLY A 177 20.20 4.86 -0.89
CA GLY A 177 19.56 6.13 -1.21
C GLY A 177 18.05 6.12 -0.91
N ILE A 178 17.36 5.02 -1.25
CA ILE A 178 15.95 4.85 -0.89
C ILE A 178 15.79 4.77 0.62
N ASN A 179 16.63 3.98 1.31
CA ASN A 179 16.59 3.87 2.76
C ASN A 179 16.83 5.23 3.45
N GLN A 180 17.67 6.10 2.87
CA GLN A 180 17.93 7.44 3.37
C GLN A 180 16.68 8.34 3.32
N ILE A 181 15.87 8.26 2.27
CA ILE A 181 14.59 8.99 2.16
C ILE A 181 13.64 8.59 3.30
N PHE A 182 13.45 7.29 3.50
CA PHE A 182 12.58 6.77 4.57
C PHE A 182 13.11 7.16 5.96
N SER A 183 14.43 7.11 6.15
CA SER A 183 15.08 7.50 7.41
C SER A 183 14.93 8.99 7.69
N ALA A 184 15.03 9.85 6.66
CA ALA A 184 14.82 11.28 6.78
C ALA A 184 13.35 11.64 7.07
N PHE A 185 12.39 10.85 6.57
CA PHE A 185 10.97 11.04 6.81
C PHE A 185 10.50 10.50 8.17
N LEU A 186 11.19 9.51 8.75
CA LEU A 186 10.80 8.86 10.01
C LEU A 186 10.46 9.86 11.13
N PRO A 187 11.23 10.94 11.39
CA PRO A 187 10.90 11.90 12.43
C PRO A 187 9.59 12.66 12.19
N ILE A 188 9.13 12.81 10.95
CA ILE A 188 7.82 13.37 10.63
C ILE A 188 6.73 12.34 10.86
N ASN A 189 6.95 11.11 10.39
CA ASN A 189 6.01 10.02 10.59
C ASN A 189 5.71 9.81 12.08
N GLU A 190 6.74 9.73 12.93
CA GLU A 190 6.60 9.57 14.38
C GLU A 190 5.87 10.74 15.04
N THR A 191 6.10 11.97 14.56
CA THR A 191 5.55 13.17 15.19
C THR A 191 4.09 13.41 14.81
N TYR A 192 3.70 13.15 13.56
CA TYR A 192 2.40 13.59 13.02
C TYR A 192 1.46 12.45 12.60
N HIS A 193 2.00 11.29 12.22
CA HIS A 193 1.21 10.25 11.54
C HIS A 193 1.13 8.94 12.32
N GLY A 194 2.19 8.54 13.02
CA GLY A 194 2.27 7.32 13.83
C GLY A 194 2.27 6.03 12.99
N ARG A 195 2.40 6.14 11.66
CA ARG A 195 2.25 5.06 10.68
C ARG A 195 3.57 4.34 10.42
N ILE A 196 4.26 3.92 11.47
CA ILE A 196 5.64 3.40 11.37
C ILE A 196 5.67 2.11 10.55
N VAL A 197 4.80 1.16 10.88
CA VAL A 197 4.82 -0.20 10.28
C VAL A 197 4.44 -0.17 8.80
N ILE A 198 3.40 0.58 8.41
CA ILE A 198 3.01 0.68 7.00
C ILE A 198 4.10 1.41 6.17
N MET A 199 4.81 2.38 6.75
CA MET A 199 5.95 3.01 6.06
C MET A 199 7.12 2.05 5.88
N GLN A 200 7.44 1.25 6.90
CA GLN A 200 8.43 0.17 6.77
C GLN A 200 8.01 -0.87 5.72
N TYR A 201 6.71 -1.18 5.63
CA TYR A 201 6.17 -2.05 4.60
C TYR A 201 6.35 -1.45 3.19
N MET A 202 6.08 -0.15 3.01
CA MET A 202 6.33 0.53 1.73
C MET A 202 7.80 0.48 1.33
N GLN A 203 8.72 0.71 2.28
CA GLN A 203 10.16 0.57 2.06
C GLN A 203 10.53 -0.86 1.65
N HIS A 204 9.98 -1.86 2.33
CA HIS A 204 10.19 -3.28 2.00
C HIS A 204 9.72 -3.64 0.59
N GLN A 205 8.53 -3.17 0.19
CA GLN A 205 8.00 -3.40 -1.16
C GLN A 205 8.93 -2.83 -2.22
N LEU A 206 9.38 -1.57 -2.04
CA LEU A 206 10.32 -0.92 -2.94
C LEU A 206 11.64 -1.69 -3.02
N ASN A 207 12.20 -2.06 -1.86
CA ASN A 207 13.48 -2.76 -1.81
C ASN A 207 13.43 -4.14 -2.48
N SER A 208 12.34 -4.87 -2.23
CA SER A 208 12.11 -6.21 -2.80
C SER A 208 11.93 -6.14 -4.32
N ALA A 209 11.03 -5.29 -4.79
CA ALA A 209 10.67 -5.24 -6.21
C ALA A 209 11.74 -4.57 -7.08
N LEU A 210 12.38 -3.49 -6.61
CA LEU A 210 13.28 -2.68 -7.43
C LEU A 210 14.72 -3.20 -7.44
N PHE A 211 15.24 -3.63 -6.29
CA PHE A 211 16.66 -3.96 -6.14
C PHE A 211 16.93 -5.45 -5.95
N GLN A 212 16.05 -6.15 -5.22
CA GLN A 212 16.19 -7.59 -4.99
C GLN A 212 15.53 -8.44 -6.07
N ILE A 213 14.74 -7.81 -6.96
CA ILE A 213 14.04 -8.45 -8.08
C ILE A 213 13.26 -9.68 -7.61
N LYS A 214 12.48 -9.51 -6.54
CA LYS A 214 11.61 -10.55 -5.97
C LYS A 214 10.24 -9.97 -5.64
N GLU A 215 9.24 -10.84 -5.61
CA GLU A 215 7.89 -10.46 -5.17
C GLU A 215 7.96 -9.94 -3.73
N PRO A 216 7.43 -8.72 -3.46
CA PRO A 216 7.28 -8.24 -2.10
C PRO A 216 6.44 -9.19 -1.26
N GLN A 217 6.79 -9.30 0.01
CA GLN A 217 5.95 -10.01 0.96
C GLN A 217 4.59 -9.33 1.10
N ASP A 218 3.55 -10.12 1.34
CA ASP A 218 2.23 -9.61 1.64
C ASP A 218 2.20 -8.94 3.03
N TYR A 219 1.40 -7.89 3.19
CA TYR A 219 1.42 -7.09 4.43
C TYR A 219 1.16 -7.87 5.73
N PRO A 220 0.22 -8.83 5.80
CA PRO A 220 0.03 -9.65 7.00
C PRO A 220 1.28 -10.42 7.40
N ASP A 221 2.01 -10.97 6.43
CA ASP A 221 3.19 -11.77 6.71
C ASP A 221 4.35 -10.88 7.14
N PHE A 222 4.48 -9.69 6.52
CA PHE A 222 5.42 -8.67 6.96
C PHE A 222 5.18 -8.25 8.42
N ILE A 223 3.91 -8.05 8.82
CA ILE A 223 3.57 -7.71 10.21
C ILE A 223 3.93 -8.85 11.17
N LYS A 224 3.72 -10.12 10.78
CA LYS A 224 4.07 -11.28 11.61
C LYS A 224 5.57 -11.35 11.90
N GLU A 225 6.41 -11.03 10.91
CA GLU A 225 7.87 -11.08 11.06
C GLU A 225 8.44 -10.00 11.98
N LEU A 226 7.76 -8.85 12.08
CA LEU A 226 8.19 -7.76 12.95
C LEU A 226 8.09 -8.10 14.45
N ASP A 227 7.48 -9.24 14.81
CA ASP A 227 7.16 -9.65 16.19
C ASP A 227 6.72 -8.45 17.03
N LEU A 228 5.82 -7.63 16.44
CA LEU A 228 5.30 -6.46 17.13
C LEU A 228 4.81 -6.96 18.48
N GLN A 229 5.32 -6.43 19.58
CA GLN A 229 4.72 -6.72 20.86
C GLN A 229 3.30 -6.17 20.79
N LEU A 230 2.35 -7.05 20.49
CA LEU A 230 0.95 -6.73 20.22
C LEU A 230 0.25 -6.45 21.56
N THR A 231 0.73 -5.41 22.24
CA THR A 231 0.21 -4.79 23.45
C THR A 231 -0.24 -3.36 23.10
N GLY A 232 -1.15 -2.80 23.91
CA GLY A 232 -1.53 -1.38 23.79
C GLY A 232 -2.43 -1.04 22.59
N GLY A 233 -3.53 -1.76 22.39
CA GLY A 233 -4.55 -1.40 21.38
C GLY A 233 -4.39 -2.10 20.02
N ARG A 234 -3.61 -3.19 19.95
CA ARG A 234 -3.37 -4.00 18.74
C ARG A 234 -4.00 -5.40 18.80
N GLU A 235 -5.02 -5.57 19.64
CA GLU A 235 -5.77 -6.81 19.76
C GLU A 235 -6.49 -7.16 18.46
N HIS A 236 -6.92 -6.14 17.70
CA HIS A 236 -7.50 -6.32 16.38
C HIS A 236 -6.48 -6.91 15.38
N THR A 237 -5.20 -6.52 15.47
CA THR A 237 -4.11 -7.08 14.65
C THR A 237 -3.98 -8.58 14.91
N LYS A 238 -3.99 -9.02 16.17
CA LYS A 238 -4.01 -10.46 16.52
C LYS A 238 -5.20 -11.16 15.89
N SER A 239 -6.41 -10.60 16.05
CA SER A 239 -7.64 -11.17 15.50
C SER A 239 -7.55 -11.33 13.98
N TYR A 240 -7.09 -10.29 13.29
CA TYR A 240 -6.86 -10.28 11.85
C TYR A 240 -5.85 -11.35 11.44
N LEU A 241 -4.64 -11.36 12.02
CA LEU A 241 -3.59 -12.34 11.66
C LEU A 241 -4.01 -13.78 11.97
N ASN A 242 -4.78 -14.01 13.05
CA ASN A 242 -5.32 -15.33 13.41
C ASN A 242 -6.47 -15.76 12.49
N SER A 243 -7.14 -14.85 11.80
CA SER A 243 -8.15 -15.21 10.80
C SER A 243 -7.54 -15.79 9.52
N ALA A 244 -6.27 -15.49 9.23
CA ALA A 244 -5.56 -16.05 8.07
C ALA A 244 -5.38 -17.57 8.13
N THR A 245 -5.28 -18.13 9.35
CA THR A 245 -4.93 -19.55 9.54
C THR A 245 -6.11 -20.51 9.40
N LYS A 246 -7.35 -20.01 9.25
CA LYS A 246 -8.58 -20.81 9.31
C LYS A 246 -9.26 -21.04 7.96
N ASN A 247 -8.55 -20.90 6.83
CA ASN A 247 -9.13 -20.88 5.47
C ASN A 247 -10.22 -19.80 5.26
N SER A 248 -10.36 -18.85 6.18
CA SER A 248 -11.21 -17.67 6.00
C SER A 248 -10.43 -16.60 5.23
N LEU A 249 -11.12 -15.93 4.30
CA LEU A 249 -10.61 -14.71 3.69
C LEU A 249 -10.28 -13.73 4.83
N LEU A 250 -9.06 -13.19 4.81
CA LEU A 250 -8.67 -12.09 5.70
C LEU A 250 -9.66 -10.94 5.48
N GLN A 251 -10.26 -10.44 6.56
CA GLN A 251 -11.18 -9.32 6.50
C GLN A 251 -10.84 -8.29 7.59
N PRO A 252 -11.05 -6.99 7.32
CA PRO A 252 -10.95 -5.96 8.35
C PRO A 252 -11.87 -6.26 9.53
N PRO A 253 -11.46 -5.92 10.75
CA PRO A 253 -12.27 -6.06 11.95
C PRO A 253 -13.36 -4.99 11.98
N ARG A 254 -14.40 -5.20 12.80
CA ARG A 254 -15.54 -4.26 12.92
C ARG A 254 -15.13 -2.83 13.28
N GLN A 255 -14.07 -2.69 14.08
CA GLN A 255 -13.51 -1.42 14.53
C GLN A 255 -13.13 -0.53 13.34
N TYR A 256 -12.57 -1.12 12.28
CA TYR A 256 -12.24 -0.40 11.05
C TYR A 256 -13.49 0.19 10.40
N TYR A 257 -14.53 -0.63 10.17
CA TYR A 257 -15.77 -0.18 9.54
C TYR A 257 -16.48 0.89 10.36
N LYS A 258 -16.51 0.74 11.68
CA LYS A 258 -17.04 1.77 12.59
C LYS A 258 -16.27 3.09 12.45
N LYS A 259 -14.93 3.05 12.38
CA LYS A 259 -14.12 4.26 12.20
C LYS A 259 -14.37 4.92 10.85
N VAL A 260 -14.57 4.14 9.78
CA VAL A 260 -15.01 4.65 8.47
C VAL A 260 -16.37 5.34 8.62
N GLN A 261 -17.35 4.71 9.29
CA GLN A 261 -18.67 5.30 9.56
C GLN A 261 -18.57 6.66 10.25
N ASP A 262 -17.85 6.68 11.37
CA ASP A 262 -17.78 7.84 12.26
C ASP A 262 -17.08 9.03 11.60
N LYS A 263 -16.12 8.76 10.70
CA LYS A 263 -15.31 9.80 10.03
C LYS A 263 -15.87 10.24 8.68
N ASP A 264 -16.50 9.34 7.94
CA ASP A 264 -16.93 9.59 6.57
C ASP A 264 -18.44 9.94 6.46
N LYS A 265 -19.19 9.90 7.58
CA LYS A 265 -20.61 10.32 7.77
C LYS A 265 -21.67 9.67 6.87
N ASP A 266 -21.31 9.09 5.72
CA ASP A 266 -22.21 8.51 4.70
C ASP A 266 -21.97 7.01 4.48
N ILE A 267 -21.94 6.18 5.54
CA ILE A 267 -21.90 4.72 5.34
C ILE A 267 -23.21 4.14 4.78
N ASN A 268 -24.33 4.86 4.93
CA ASN A 268 -25.63 4.39 4.43
C ASN A 268 -25.68 4.33 2.89
N GLU A 269 -24.77 5.00 2.20
CA GLU A 269 -24.57 4.88 0.74
C GLU A 269 -23.53 3.81 0.36
N LEU A 270 -22.78 3.28 1.34
CA LEU A 270 -21.59 2.46 1.13
C LEU A 270 -21.78 0.98 1.51
N LEU A 271 -22.76 0.66 2.35
CA LEU A 271 -23.11 -0.72 2.70
C LEU A 271 -24.46 -1.09 2.09
N SER A 272 -24.56 -2.28 1.51
CA SER A 272 -25.86 -2.81 1.12
C SER A 272 -26.76 -2.94 2.36
N ALA A 273 -28.10 -2.85 2.18
CA ALA A 273 -29.04 -3.02 3.29
C ALA A 273 -28.84 -4.36 4.03
N ALA A 274 -28.40 -5.40 3.34
CA ALA A 274 -28.08 -6.70 3.94
C ALA A 274 -26.82 -6.65 4.81
N ASP A 275 -25.79 -5.93 4.39
CA ASP A 275 -24.55 -5.79 5.14
C ASP A 275 -24.72 -4.86 6.34
N TYR A 276 -25.54 -3.81 6.20
CA TYR A 276 -25.95 -2.98 7.33
C TYR A 276 -26.73 -3.79 8.37
N GLN A 277 -27.70 -4.61 7.96
CA GLN A 277 -28.42 -5.51 8.85
C GLN A 277 -27.50 -6.54 9.52
N ARG A 278 -26.50 -7.07 8.79
CA ARG A 278 -25.50 -7.98 9.36
C ARG A 278 -24.59 -7.28 10.36
N LEU A 279 -24.24 -6.01 10.11
CA LEU A 279 -23.46 -5.18 11.02
C LEU A 279 -24.25 -4.86 12.29
N LEU A 280 -25.55 -4.61 12.18
CA LEU A 280 -26.46 -4.41 13.31
C LEU A 280 -26.67 -5.67 14.16
N GLN A 281 -26.71 -6.87 13.56
CA GLN A 281 -26.81 -8.14 14.29
C GLN A 281 -25.56 -8.52 15.08
N LEU A 282 -24.48 -7.76 14.87
CA LEU A 282 -23.17 -7.98 15.45
C LEU A 282 -22.83 -6.92 16.53
N VAL A 283 -23.77 -6.03 16.85
CA VAL A 283 -23.74 -5.05 17.96
C VAL A 283 -24.70 -5.52 19.05
#